data_AF-A0A353F9L9-F1
#
_entry.id   AF-A0A353F9L9-F1
#
_cell.length_a   1.000
_cell.length_b   1.000
_cell.length_c   1.000
_cell.angle_alpha   90.00
_cell.angle_beta   90.00
_cell.angle_gamma   90.00
#
_symmetry.space_group_name_H-M   'P 1'
#
loop_
_entity.id
_entity.type
_entity.pdbx_description
1 polymer ?
#
loop_
_entity_poly.entity_id
_entity_poly.type
_entity_poly.pdbx_seq_one_letter_code
_entity_poly.pdbx_strand_id
1 'polypeptide(L)'
;MERTVDSPVSENLYLSSLTIKRTLKSLKGWSSFVAIVGFITCALLVLAGFLLIAVSTISPMAEIEALTDLYPIGLMGVGYAIFAIILFFPNLFLYNSSKAISKALKNESIAELNEMFENLRAYFKFIGIVFIAIISIQIIAVVLSFAMGFMSALQTI
;
A
#
# COMPACT_ATOMS: atom_id res chain seq x y z
N MET A 1 -37.33 10.42 42.88
CA MET A 1 -37.76 9.83 41.59
C MET A 1 -36.50 9.46 40.82
N GLU A 2 -35.85 8.37 41.24
CA GLU A 2 -34.75 7.78 40.48
C GLU A 2 -35.30 7.20 39.19
N ARG A 3 -34.90 7.78 38.06
CA ARG A 3 -35.12 7.16 36.76
C ARG A 3 -34.13 6.00 36.66
N THR A 4 -34.59 4.79 36.93
CA THR A 4 -33.95 3.56 36.48
C THR A 4 -33.97 3.54 34.96
N VAL A 5 -32.92 4.12 34.37
CA VAL A 5 -32.58 3.93 32.95
C VAL A 5 -31.88 2.57 32.84
N ASP A 6 -32.55 1.50 33.28
CA ASP A 6 -32.10 0.11 33.15
C ASP A 6 -32.95 -0.58 32.07
N SER A 7 -33.30 0.17 31.01
CA SER A 7 -33.90 -0.46 29.84
C SER A 7 -32.78 -1.17 29.06
N PRO A 8 -32.97 -2.43 28.64
CA PRO A 8 -31.95 -3.17 27.90
C PRO A 8 -31.51 -2.42 26.63
N VAL A 9 -32.34 -1.53 26.09
CA VAL A 9 -32.02 -0.68 24.95
C VAL A 9 -30.89 0.32 25.26
N SER A 10 -30.93 0.97 26.43
CA SER A 10 -29.91 1.95 26.83
C SER A 10 -28.55 1.30 27.06
N GLU A 11 -28.51 0.19 27.79
CA GLU A 11 -27.30 -0.61 28.02
C GLU A 11 -26.67 -1.05 26.70
N ASN A 12 -27.47 -1.60 25.77
CA ASN A 12 -27.00 -1.98 24.44
C ASN A 12 -26.44 -0.78 23.64
N LEU A 13 -27.03 0.41 23.79
CA LEU A 13 -26.54 1.64 23.15
C LEU A 13 -25.18 2.07 23.73
N TYR A 14 -25.02 2.01 25.05
CA TYR A 14 -23.74 2.31 25.70
C TYR A 14 -22.66 1.29 25.31
N LEU A 15 -22.97 -0.01 25.34
CA LEU A 15 -22.04 -1.08 24.95
C LEU A 15 -21.62 -0.97 23.47
N SER A 16 -22.54 -0.62 22.57
CA SER A 16 -22.23 -0.41 21.16
C SER A 16 -21.31 0.79 20.95
N SER A 17 -21.57 1.92 21.62
CA SER A 17 -20.71 3.12 21.57
C SER A 17 -19.29 2.85 22.09
N LEU A 18 -19.16 2.08 23.18
CA LEU A 18 -17.88 1.68 23.76
C LEU A 18 -17.12 0.75 22.82
N THR A 19 -17.83 -0.18 22.20
CA THR A 19 -17.27 -1.11 21.21
C THR A 19 -16.74 -0.35 19.99
N ILE A 20 -17.50 0.62 19.45
CA ILE A 20 -17.06 1.47 18.33
C ILE A 20 -15.78 2.22 18.70
N LYS A 21 -15.75 2.88 19.86
CA LYS A 21 -14.56 3.64 20.31
C LYS A 21 -13.33 2.74 20.45
N ARG A 22 -13.49 1.53 20.98
CA ARG A 22 -12.41 0.53 21.09
C ARG A 22 -11.90 0.09 19.71
N THR A 23 -12.81 -0.22 18.79
CA THR A 23 -12.46 -0.64 17.42
C THR A 23 -11.73 0.47 16.67
N LEU A 24 -12.21 1.72 16.77
CA LEU A 24 -11.55 2.88 16.19
C LEU A 24 -10.14 3.07 16.77
N LYS A 25 -9.96 2.94 18.09
CA LYS A 25 -8.63 3.04 18.72
C LYS A 25 -7.67 1.96 18.21
N SER A 26 -8.15 0.73 18.05
CA SER A 26 -7.37 -0.35 17.44
C SER A 26 -7.01 -0.03 15.99
N LEU A 27 -8.00 0.36 15.18
CA LEU A 27 -7.82 0.72 13.77
C LEU A 27 -6.81 1.85 13.60
N LYS A 28 -6.86 2.88 14.45
CA LYS A 28 -5.89 3.98 14.48
C LYS A 28 -4.47 3.48 14.62
N GLY A 29 -4.23 2.57 15.57
CA GLY A 29 -2.92 1.99 15.84
C GLY A 29 -2.38 1.24 14.62
N TRP A 30 -3.19 0.34 14.06
CA TRP A 30 -2.84 -0.43 12.86
C TRP A 30 -2.62 0.45 11.64
N SER A 31 -3.51 1.42 11.39
CA SER A 31 -3.40 2.38 10.30
C SER A 31 -2.12 3.22 10.42
N SER A 32 -1.75 3.69 11.61
CA SER A 32 -0.49 4.41 11.82
C SER A 32 0.74 3.52 11.61
N PHE A 33 0.69 2.27 12.09
CA PHE A 33 1.79 1.33 11.94
C PHE A 33 2.04 1.01 10.47
N VAL A 34 0.99 0.67 9.72
CA VAL A 34 1.09 0.36 8.29
C VAL A 34 1.56 1.59 7.50
N ALA A 35 1.09 2.79 7.84
CA ALA A 35 1.56 4.01 7.18
C ALA A 35 3.06 4.24 7.39
N ILE A 36 3.56 4.07 8.62
CA ILE A 36 4.98 4.20 8.95
C ILE A 36 5.81 3.16 8.20
N VAL A 37 5.40 1.89 8.24
CA VAL A 37 6.08 0.81 7.49
C VAL A 37 6.09 1.12 6.00
N GLY A 38 4.97 1.59 5.44
CA GLY A 38 4.88 1.99 4.03
C GLY A 38 5.85 3.12 3.68
N PHE A 39 5.98 4.14 4.51
CA PHE A 39 6.97 5.21 4.30
C PHE A 39 8.41 4.70 4.37
N ILE A 40 8.72 3.81 5.31
CA ILE A 40 10.05 3.17 5.42
C ILE A 40 10.34 2.35 4.15
N THR A 41 9.37 1.57 3.67
CA THR A 41 9.50 0.82 2.42
C THR A 41 9.76 1.74 1.22
N CYS A 42 9.09 2.90 1.15
CA CYS A 42 9.37 3.88 0.10
C CYS A 42 10.81 4.41 0.18
N ALA A 43 11.31 4.74 1.37
CA ALA A 43 12.69 5.18 1.57
C ALA A 43 13.71 4.11 1.15
N LEU A 44 13.45 2.84 1.50
CA LEU A 44 14.29 1.72 1.10
C LEU A 44 14.26 1.48 -0.41
N LEU A 45 13.11 1.63 -1.07
CA LEU A 45 13.00 1.51 -2.53
C LEU A 45 13.79 2.58 -3.26
N VAL A 46 13.76 3.83 -2.77
CA VAL A 46 14.58 4.92 -3.32
C VAL A 46 16.06 4.61 -3.15
N LEU A 47 16.49 4.17 -1.96
CA LEU A 47 17.88 3.79 -1.70
C LEU A 47 18.33 2.65 -2.61
N ALA A 48 17.51 1.61 -2.77
CA ALA A 48 17.77 0.50 -3.68
C ALA A 48 17.89 0.98 -5.14
N GLY A 49 17.01 1.89 -5.58
CA GLY A 49 17.08 2.49 -6.92
C GLY A 49 18.40 3.23 -7.16
N PHE A 50 18.86 4.03 -6.19
CA PHE A 50 20.16 4.70 -6.28
C PHE A 50 21.34 3.72 -6.31
N LEU A 51 21.30 2.66 -5.51
CA LEU A 51 22.33 1.64 -5.51
C LEU A 51 22.41 0.92 -6.86
N LEU A 52 21.27 0.57 -7.47
CA LEU A 52 21.23 -0.04 -8.81
C LEU A 52 21.82 0.88 -9.89
N ILE A 53 21.50 2.18 -9.84
CA ILE A 53 22.08 3.17 -10.75
C ILE A 53 23.60 3.26 -10.54
N ALA A 54 24.06 3.37 -9.29
CA ALA A 54 25.49 3.46 -8.98
C ALA A 54 26.26 2.22 -9.48
N VAL A 55 25.74 1.02 -9.23
CA VAL A 55 26.35 -0.24 -9.72
C VAL A 55 26.43 -0.25 -11.24
N SER A 56 25.39 0.21 -11.95
CA SER A 56 25.39 0.27 -13.42
C SER A 56 26.46 1.21 -14.00
N THR A 57 26.94 2.20 -13.23
CA THR A 57 28.00 3.13 -13.68
C THR A 57 29.41 2.65 -13.41
N ILE A 58 29.62 1.75 -12.43
CA ILE A 58 30.95 1.32 -11.97
C ILE A 58 31.39 0.02 -12.65
N SER A 59 30.45 -0.84 -13.05
CA SER A 59 30.74 -2.04 -13.82
C SER A 59 29.67 -2.25 -14.90
N PRO A 60 29.98 -1.97 -16.18
CA PRO A 60 29.14 -2.42 -17.29
C PRO A 60 29.13 -3.95 -17.47
N MET A 61 29.91 -4.69 -16.66
CA MET A 61 30.28 -6.10 -16.83
C MET A 61 29.75 -7.01 -15.71
N ALA A 62 28.66 -6.65 -15.03
CA ALA A 62 27.96 -7.65 -14.24
C ALA A 62 27.30 -8.63 -15.23
N GLU A 63 27.92 -9.81 -15.41
CA GLU A 63 27.51 -10.98 -16.21
C GLU A 63 26.14 -11.55 -15.78
N ILE A 64 25.13 -10.71 -15.61
CA ILE A 64 23.73 -11.11 -15.49
C ILE A 64 23.13 -11.03 -16.90
N GLU A 65 23.77 -11.66 -17.88
CA GLU A 65 23.42 -11.56 -19.30
C GLU A 65 21.96 -11.99 -19.56
N ALA A 66 21.43 -12.94 -18.78
CA ALA A 66 20.08 -13.46 -18.97
C ALA A 66 18.94 -12.49 -18.58
N LEU A 67 19.19 -11.47 -17.75
CA LEU A 67 18.17 -10.48 -17.34
C LEU A 67 18.50 -9.05 -17.80
N THR A 68 19.76 -8.77 -18.11
CA THR A 68 20.22 -7.43 -18.53
C THR A 68 19.89 -7.10 -19.99
N ASP A 69 19.77 -8.11 -20.85
CA ASP A 69 19.37 -7.92 -22.26
C ASP A 69 17.92 -7.43 -22.42
N LEU A 70 17.04 -7.73 -21.45
CA LEU A 70 15.63 -7.33 -21.47
C LEU A 70 15.37 -6.01 -20.74
N TYR A 71 16.19 -5.64 -19.74
CA TYR A 71 16.03 -4.39 -18.99
C TYR A 71 17.38 -3.89 -18.46
N PRO A 72 17.89 -2.74 -18.94
CA PRO A 72 19.11 -2.16 -18.40
C PRO A 72 18.99 -1.88 -16.89
N ILE A 73 19.97 -2.30 -16.10
CA ILE A 73 19.96 -2.18 -14.62
C ILE A 73 19.74 -0.72 -14.18
N GLY A 74 20.29 0.25 -14.92
CA GLY A 74 20.05 1.67 -14.67
C GLY A 74 18.58 2.09 -14.86
N LEU A 75 17.89 1.55 -15.87
CA LEU A 75 16.46 1.79 -16.11
C LEU A 75 15.60 1.15 -15.01
N MET A 76 15.98 -0.03 -14.50
CA MET A 76 15.34 -0.60 -13.31
C MET A 76 15.46 0.33 -12.10
N GLY A 77 16.63 0.89 -11.83
CA GLY A 77 16.83 1.81 -10.70
C GLY A 77 15.93 3.05 -10.76
N VAL A 78 15.76 3.65 -11.95
CA VAL A 78 14.81 4.75 -12.19
C VAL A 78 13.36 4.29 -11.96
N GLY A 79 13.01 3.10 -12.44
CA GLY A 79 11.69 2.49 -12.21
C GLY A 79 11.37 2.33 -10.72
N TYR A 80 12.33 1.87 -9.92
CA TYR A 80 12.17 1.72 -8.46
C TYR A 80 11.93 3.07 -7.77
N ALA A 81 12.63 4.12 -8.18
CA ALA A 81 12.40 5.47 -7.65
C ALA A 81 10.99 5.99 -7.98
N ILE A 82 10.51 5.78 -9.21
CA ILE A 82 9.15 6.16 -9.62
C ILE A 82 8.11 5.36 -8.82
N PHE A 83 8.30 4.05 -8.66
CA PHE A 83 7.42 3.20 -7.86
C PHE A 83 7.35 3.67 -6.40
N ALA A 84 8.48 4.05 -5.81
CA ALA A 84 8.50 4.57 -4.44
C ALA A 84 7.65 5.84 -4.30
N ILE A 85 7.71 6.75 -5.29
CA ILE A 85 6.87 7.96 -5.31
C ILE A 85 5.38 7.59 -5.43
N ILE A 86 5.04 6.66 -6.32
CA ILE A 86 3.66 6.20 -6.49
C ILE A 86 3.12 5.59 -5.19
N LEU A 87 3.92 4.76 -4.52
CA LEU A 87 3.54 4.09 -3.26
C LEU A 87 3.56 5.04 -2.05
N PHE A 88 4.19 6.21 -2.14
CA PHE A 88 4.16 7.21 -1.07
C PHE A 88 2.75 7.80 -0.87
N PHE A 89 2.04 8.09 -1.96
CA PHE A 89 0.70 8.67 -1.94
C PHE A 89 -0.34 7.88 -1.11
N PRO A 90 -0.51 6.55 -1.29
CA PRO A 90 -1.48 5.79 -0.49
C PRO A 90 -1.13 5.80 1.00
N ASN A 91 0.15 5.74 1.35
CA ASN A 91 0.58 5.78 2.75
C ASN A 91 0.18 7.09 3.45
N LEU A 92 0.10 8.20 2.70
CA LEU A 92 -0.41 9.46 3.21
C LEU A 92 -1.91 9.40 3.57
N PHE A 93 -2.74 8.77 2.73
CA PHE A 93 -4.16 8.59 3.04
C PHE A 93 -4.37 7.74 4.29
N LEU A 94 -3.53 6.71 4.47
CA LEU A 94 -3.57 5.85 5.65
C LEU A 94 -3.13 6.61 6.91
N TYR A 95 -2.13 7.48 6.80
CA TYR A 95 -1.72 8.35 7.91
C TYR A 95 -2.81 9.38 8.28
N ASN A 96 -3.48 9.95 7.27
CA ASN A 96 -4.57 10.91 7.47
C ASN A 96 -5.79 10.25 8.12
N SER A 97 -6.12 9.00 7.78
CA SER A 97 -7.22 8.28 8.44
C SER A 97 -6.92 8.03 9.93
N SER A 98 -5.67 7.69 10.29
CA SER A 98 -5.26 7.59 11.71
C SER A 98 -5.42 8.92 12.47
N LYS A 99 -5.08 10.04 11.83
CA LYS A 99 -5.30 11.38 12.41
C LYS A 99 -6.79 11.69 12.59
N ALA A 100 -7.61 11.43 11.57
CA ALA A 100 -9.05 11.64 11.61
C ALA A 100 -9.70 10.79 12.72
N ILE A 101 -9.31 9.52 12.90
CA ILE A 101 -9.77 8.70 14.03
C ILE A 101 -9.43 9.35 15.37
N SER A 102 -8.21 9.87 15.50
CA SER A 102 -7.79 10.50 16.75
C SER A 102 -8.59 11.75 17.08
N LYS A 103 -9.04 12.50 16.07
CA LYS A 103 -9.92 13.66 16.27
C LYS A 103 -11.34 13.18 16.60
N ALA A 104 -11.88 12.24 15.82
CA ALA A 104 -13.24 11.73 15.98
C ALA A 104 -13.47 11.15 17.39
N LEU A 105 -12.46 10.48 17.97
CA LEU A 105 -12.51 9.97 19.34
C LEU A 105 -12.45 11.06 20.42
N LYS A 106 -11.84 12.21 20.13
CA LYS A 106 -11.72 13.34 21.08
C LYS A 106 -12.93 14.27 21.03
N ASN A 107 -13.42 14.54 19.82
CA ASN A 107 -14.47 15.52 19.57
C ASN A 107 -15.85 14.88 19.42
N GLU A 108 -15.93 13.54 19.43
CA GLU A 108 -17.16 12.77 19.18
C GLU A 108 -17.90 13.22 17.91
N SER A 109 -17.13 13.66 16.91
CA SER A 109 -17.63 14.30 15.70
C SER A 109 -17.87 13.29 14.59
N ILE A 110 -19.11 13.25 14.09
CA ILE A 110 -19.50 12.45 12.92
C ILE A 110 -18.78 12.94 11.65
N ALA A 111 -18.47 14.24 11.55
CA ALA A 111 -17.75 14.79 10.40
C ALA A 111 -16.33 14.22 10.28
N GLU A 112 -15.61 14.11 11.40
CA GLU A 112 -14.26 13.54 11.43
C GLU A 112 -14.28 12.02 11.23
N LEU A 113 -15.36 11.36 11.64
CA LEU A 113 -15.58 9.94 11.35
C LEU A 113 -15.80 9.71 9.85
N ASN A 114 -16.57 10.57 9.18
CA ASN A 114 -16.72 10.51 7.72
C ASN A 114 -15.39 10.77 7.00
N GLU A 115 -14.62 11.78 7.43
CA GLU A 115 -13.30 12.07 6.88
C GLU A 115 -12.35 10.87 6.97
N MET A 116 -12.37 10.13 8.09
CA MET A 116 -11.63 8.88 8.22
C MET A 116 -12.06 7.85 7.15
N PHE A 117 -13.36 7.60 7.00
CA PHE A 117 -13.86 6.61 6.04
C PHE A 117 -13.56 7.00 4.59
N GLU A 118 -13.60 8.30 4.26
CA GLU A 118 -13.23 8.79 2.94
C GLU A 118 -11.74 8.55 2.65
N ASN A 119 -10.86 8.87 3.60
CA ASN A 119 -9.42 8.60 3.47
C ASN A 119 -9.14 7.09 3.32
N LEU A 120 -9.83 6.25 4.10
CA LEU A 120 -9.68 4.81 4.02
C LEU A 120 -10.19 4.25 2.67
N ARG A 121 -11.30 4.78 2.16
CA ARG A 121 -11.82 4.45 0.84
C ARG A 121 -10.85 4.86 -0.27
N ALA A 122 -10.27 6.06 -0.18
CA ALA A 122 -9.27 6.53 -1.13
C ALA A 122 -8.03 5.62 -1.16
N TYR A 123 -7.54 5.21 0.02
CA TYR A 123 -6.47 4.22 0.16
C TYR A 123 -6.79 2.91 -0.57
N PHE A 124 -7.96 2.29 -0.29
CA PHE A 124 -8.34 1.03 -0.91
C PHE A 124 -8.58 1.14 -2.42
N LYS A 125 -9.12 2.27 -2.89
CA LYS A 125 -9.28 2.52 -4.33
C LYS A 125 -7.92 2.62 -5.01
N PHE A 126 -6.98 3.36 -4.44
CA PHE A 126 -5.65 3.53 -5.01
C PHE A 126 -4.89 2.19 -5.05
N ILE A 127 -4.83 1.48 -3.92
CA ILE A 127 -4.12 0.20 -3.85
C ILE A 127 -4.76 -0.84 -4.79
N GLY A 128 -6.09 -0.87 -4.89
CA GLY A 128 -6.79 -1.75 -5.83
C GLY A 128 -6.41 -1.49 -7.29
N ILE A 129 -6.33 -0.22 -7.71
CA ILE A 129 -5.90 0.15 -9.07
C ILE A 129 -4.45 -0.29 -9.31
N VAL A 130 -3.55 -0.05 -8.35
CA VAL A 130 -2.14 -0.47 -8.44
C VAL A 130 -2.03 -1.99 -8.56
N PHE A 131 -2.78 -2.75 -7.76
CA PHE A 131 -2.81 -4.20 -7.82
C PHE A 131 -3.32 -4.71 -9.17
N ILE A 132 -4.41 -4.15 -9.69
CA ILE A 132 -4.93 -4.52 -11.02
C ILE A 132 -3.86 -4.26 -12.09
N ALA A 133 -3.21 -3.09 -12.08
CA ALA A 133 -2.17 -2.76 -13.04
C ALA A 133 -0.98 -3.75 -12.98
N ILE A 134 -0.50 -4.08 -11.78
CA ILE A 134 0.59 -5.05 -11.60
C ILE A 134 0.18 -6.44 -12.11
N ILE A 135 -1.02 -6.90 -11.75
CA ILE A 135 -1.54 -8.21 -12.19
C ILE A 135 -1.67 -8.25 -13.73
N SER A 136 -2.19 -7.18 -14.34
CA SER A 136 -2.29 -7.10 -15.81
C SER A 136 -0.94 -7.22 -16.50
N ILE A 137 0.09 -6.54 -15.99
CA ILE A 137 1.46 -6.64 -16.54
C ILE A 137 2.00 -8.06 -16.36
N GLN A 138 1.80 -8.68 -15.19
CA GLN A 138 2.26 -10.04 -14.92
C GLN A 138 1.59 -11.08 -15.83
N ILE A 139 0.28 -10.94 -16.10
CA ILE A 139 -0.42 -11.84 -17.04
C ILE A 139 0.18 -11.73 -18.44
N ILE A 140 0.43 -10.52 -18.93
CA ILE A 140 1.05 -10.30 -20.24
C ILE A 140 2.46 -10.93 -20.26
N ALA A 141 3.27 -10.69 -19.23
CA ALA A 141 4.63 -11.25 -19.14
C ALA A 141 4.64 -12.79 -19.14
N VAL A 142 3.67 -13.42 -18.46
CA VAL A 142 3.51 -14.88 -18.46
C VAL A 142 3.15 -15.38 -19.87
N VAL A 143 2.17 -14.77 -20.53
CA VAL A 143 1.77 -15.16 -21.89
C VAL A 143 2.93 -15.04 -22.87
N LEU A 144 3.69 -13.94 -22.81
CA LEU A 144 4.88 -13.74 -23.64
C LEU A 144 5.97 -14.78 -23.35
N SER A 145 6.23 -15.07 -22.07
CA SER A 145 7.22 -16.08 -21.67
C SER A 145 6.86 -17.48 -22.19
N PHE A 146 5.58 -17.87 -22.11
CA PHE A 146 5.10 -19.14 -22.67
C PHE A 146 5.25 -19.17 -24.20
N ALA A 147 4.91 -18.09 -24.91
CA ALA A 147 5.06 -18.01 -26.36
C ALA A 147 6.51 -18.11 -26.81
N MET A 148 7.43 -17.40 -26.14
CA MET A 148 8.87 -17.44 -26.42
C MET A 148 9.46 -18.82 -26.13
N GLY A 149 9.13 -19.43 -24.99
CA GLY A 149 9.61 -20.77 -24.62
C GLY A 149 9.11 -21.87 -25.58
N PHE A 150 7.89 -21.74 -26.08
CA PHE A 150 7.36 -22.64 -27.11
C PHE A 150 8.09 -22.48 -28.45
N MET A 151 8.36 -21.24 -28.87
CA MET A 151 9.08 -20.95 -30.11
C MET A 151 10.54 -21.45 -30.07
N SER A 152 11.23 -21.34 -28.93
CA SER A 152 12.58 -21.88 -28.79
C SER A 152 12.61 -23.41 -28.85
N ALA A 153 11.60 -24.10 -28.31
CA ALA A 153 11.54 -25.57 -28.36
C ALA A 153 11.36 -26.11 -29.79
N LEU A 154 10.67 -25.37 -30.66
CA LEU A 154 10.50 -25.73 -32.08
C LEU A 154 11.78 -25.56 -32.91
N GLN A 155 12.71 -24.70 -32.49
CA GLN A 155 13.98 -24.49 -33.21
C GLN A 155 15.04 -25.56 -32.88
N THR A 156 14.86 -26.31 -31.80
CA THR A 156 15.77 -27.38 -31.34
C THR A 156 15.41 -28.78 -31.85
N ILE A 157 14.34 -28.94 -32.64
CA ILE A 157 13.91 -30.19 -33.30
C ILE A 157 14.19 -30.08 -34.80
#